data_AF-Q3IZQ9-F1
#
_entry.id   AF-Q3IZQ9-F1
#
_cell.length_a   1.000
_cell.length_b   1.000
_cell.length_c   1.000
_cell.angle_alpha   90.00
_cell.angle_beta   90.00
_cell.angle_gamma   90.00
#
_symmetry.space_group_name_H-M   'P 1'
#
loop_
_entity.id
_entity.type
_entity.pdbx_description
1 polymer ?
#
loop_
_entity_poly.entity_id
_entity_poly.type
_entity_poly.pdbx_seq_one_letter_code
_entity_poly.pdbx_strand_id
1 'polypeptide(L)'
;MTRIVATLALCLFLTPAQAEDAPAPDKDGDVGEGFSLLNEGAKLLFRGLMDEMEPAMRDMGEAMGDLQPALRDLLAKVDDLRNYEAPERLPNGDILIRRKADAPPLPEETPAPKPDAPSADAPGIEL
;
A
#
# COMPACT_ATOMS: atom_id res chain seq x y z
N MET A 1 15.23 7.68 -71.54
CA MET A 1 14.10 7.62 -70.58
C MET A 1 13.76 6.18 -70.16
N THR A 2 13.96 5.19 -71.01
CA THR A 2 13.80 3.74 -70.72
C THR A 2 14.76 3.17 -69.67
N ARG A 3 15.91 3.82 -69.40
CA ARG A 3 16.87 3.40 -68.36
C ARG A 3 16.45 3.73 -66.92
N ILE A 4 15.62 4.76 -66.74
CA ILE A 4 15.11 5.18 -65.42
C ILE A 4 13.97 4.25 -64.96
N VAL A 5 13.19 3.74 -65.93
CA VAL A 5 12.15 2.73 -65.67
C VAL A 5 12.77 1.42 -65.19
N ALA A 6 13.96 1.06 -65.69
CA ALA A 6 14.65 -0.16 -65.30
C ALA A 6 15.20 -0.12 -63.85
N THR A 7 15.62 1.05 -63.35
CA THR A 7 16.08 1.20 -61.96
C THR A 7 14.94 1.25 -60.94
N LEU A 8 13.79 1.82 -61.30
CA LEU A 8 12.61 1.83 -60.43
C LEU A 8 12.00 0.42 -60.28
N ALA A 9 12.04 -0.39 -61.34
CA ALA A 9 11.58 -1.77 -61.31
C ALA A 9 12.47 -2.67 -60.41
N LEU A 10 13.76 -2.36 -60.28
CA LEU A 10 14.68 -3.14 -59.44
C LEU A 10 14.48 -2.89 -57.94
N CYS A 11 14.04 -1.69 -57.54
CA CYS A 11 13.74 -1.38 -56.14
C CYS A 11 12.40 -1.96 -55.66
N LEU A 12 11.48 -2.30 -56.57
CA LEU A 12 10.22 -2.95 -56.22
C LEU A 12 10.37 -4.43 -55.83
N PHE A 13 11.53 -5.04 -56.12
CA PHE A 13 11.91 -6.39 -55.68
C PHE A 13 12.65 -6.40 -54.33
N LEU A 14 12.87 -5.25 -53.71
CA LEU A 14 13.42 -5.14 -52.34
C LEU A 14 12.30 -5.03 -51.29
N THR A 15 11.17 -5.68 -51.54
CA THR A 15 10.21 -5.97 -50.47
C THR A 15 10.90 -6.89 -49.45
N PRO A 16 10.92 -6.55 -48.15
CA PRO A 16 11.21 -7.53 -47.11
C PRO A 16 9.99 -8.46 -47.03
N ALA A 17 9.85 -9.34 -48.02
CA ALA A 17 8.83 -10.37 -48.10
C ALA A 17 9.26 -11.66 -47.37
N GLN A 18 10.29 -11.57 -46.52
CA GLN A 18 10.76 -12.67 -45.68
C GLN A 18 10.34 -12.41 -44.24
N ALA A 19 9.05 -12.60 -43.97
CA ALA A 19 8.50 -12.72 -42.61
C ALA A 19 7.28 -13.63 -42.50
N GLU A 20 6.81 -14.25 -43.59
CA GLU A 20 5.62 -15.14 -43.58
C GLU A 20 5.92 -16.59 -43.97
N ASP A 21 7.17 -17.06 -43.87
CA ASP A 21 7.48 -18.50 -43.87
C ASP A 21 7.67 -19.00 -42.43
N ALA A 22 6.79 -18.59 -41.53
CA ALA A 22 6.60 -19.31 -40.28
C ALA A 22 5.87 -20.61 -40.63
N PRO A 23 6.36 -21.79 -40.22
CA PRO A 23 5.60 -23.02 -40.35
C PRO A 23 4.22 -22.78 -39.75
N ALA A 24 3.15 -23.16 -40.47
CA ALA A 24 1.78 -23.01 -39.97
C ALA A 24 1.73 -23.56 -38.53
N PRO A 25 1.33 -22.76 -37.54
CA PRO A 25 1.56 -23.12 -36.15
C PRO A 25 0.78 -24.40 -35.84
N ASP A 26 1.50 -25.41 -35.37
CA ASP A 26 0.91 -26.56 -34.70
C ASP A 26 0.07 -25.99 -33.54
N LYS A 27 -1.27 -26.12 -33.66
CA LYS A 27 -2.26 -25.38 -32.86
C LYS A 27 -2.16 -25.60 -31.35
N ASP A 28 -1.32 -26.52 -30.89
CA ASP A 28 -1.16 -26.89 -29.49
C ASP A 28 0.21 -26.48 -28.89
N GLY A 29 1.26 -26.24 -29.70
CA GLY A 29 2.61 -25.90 -29.21
C GLY A 29 2.88 -24.40 -29.10
N ASP A 30 2.28 -23.62 -30.00
CA ASP A 30 2.59 -22.20 -30.22
C ASP A 30 2.03 -21.27 -29.12
N VAL A 31 0.84 -21.59 -28.59
CA VAL A 31 0.17 -20.74 -27.58
C VAL A 31 0.89 -20.79 -26.23
N GLY A 32 1.40 -21.95 -25.83
CA GLY A 32 2.13 -22.12 -24.58
C GLY A 32 3.48 -21.40 -24.59
N GLU A 33 4.17 -21.44 -25.72
CA GLU A 33 5.43 -20.74 -25.93
C GLU A 33 5.22 -19.22 -26.00
N GLY A 34 4.18 -18.76 -26.69
CA GLY A 34 3.75 -17.35 -26.70
C GLY A 34 3.39 -16.83 -25.31
N PHE A 35 2.69 -17.63 -24.48
CA PHE A 35 2.38 -17.25 -23.09
C PHE A 35 3.64 -17.20 -22.22
N SER A 36 4.59 -18.11 -22.42
CA SER A 36 5.88 -18.11 -21.73
C SER A 36 6.69 -16.85 -22.05
N LEU A 37 6.77 -16.48 -23.33
CA LEU A 37 7.43 -15.25 -23.79
C LEU A 37 6.75 -13.98 -23.25
N LEU A 38 5.42 -13.94 -23.26
CA LEU A 38 4.65 -12.84 -22.67
C LEU A 38 4.89 -12.71 -21.16
N ASN A 39 4.92 -13.83 -20.45
CA ASN A 39 5.21 -13.87 -19.02
C ASN A 39 6.63 -13.36 -18.72
N GLU A 40 7.61 -13.74 -19.54
CA GLU A 40 8.97 -13.25 -19.39
C GLU A 40 9.08 -11.75 -19.69
N GLY A 41 8.38 -11.25 -20.71
CA GLY A 41 8.26 -9.82 -20.98
C GLY A 41 7.58 -9.05 -19.83
N ALA A 42 6.51 -9.61 -19.26
CA ALA A 42 5.83 -9.03 -18.11
C ALA A 42 6.74 -8.98 -16.88
N LYS A 43 7.51 -10.03 -16.59
CA LYS A 43 8.50 -10.03 -15.48
C LYS A 43 9.55 -8.94 -15.67
N LEU A 44 10.08 -8.77 -16.88
CA LEU A 44 11.07 -7.72 -17.17
C LEU A 44 10.47 -6.32 -16.95
N LEU A 45 9.22 -6.10 -17.38
CA LEU A 45 8.48 -4.85 -17.14
C LEU A 45 8.25 -4.61 -15.64
N PHE A 46 7.74 -5.62 -14.91
CA PHE A 46 7.51 -5.52 -13.47
C PHE A 46 8.80 -5.27 -12.70
N ARG A 47 9.92 -5.89 -13.11
CA ARG A 47 11.22 -5.65 -12.51
C ARG A 47 11.68 -4.20 -12.72
N GLY A 48 11.55 -3.68 -13.94
CA GLY A 48 11.86 -2.27 -14.21
C GLY A 48 11.02 -1.30 -13.38
N LEU A 49 9.71 -1.57 -13.25
CA LEU A 49 8.82 -0.77 -12.41
C LEU A 49 9.21 -0.84 -10.91
N MET A 50 9.57 -2.02 -10.42
CA MET A 50 10.04 -2.17 -9.04
C MET A 50 11.37 -1.45 -8.79
N ASP A 51 12.31 -1.51 -9.74
CA ASP A 51 13.59 -0.80 -9.65
C ASP A 51 13.37 0.73 -9.66
N GLU A 52 12.39 1.25 -10.41
CA GLU A 52 12.01 2.68 -10.36
C GLU A 52 11.30 3.07 -9.05
N MET A 53 10.52 2.15 -8.46
CA MET A 53 9.82 2.37 -7.19
C MET A 53 10.70 2.14 -5.95
N GLU A 54 11.81 1.40 -6.09
CA GLU A 54 12.78 1.13 -5.02
C GLU A 54 13.18 2.38 -4.22
N PRO A 55 13.59 3.51 -4.82
CA PRO A 55 13.93 4.71 -4.07
C PRO A 55 12.75 5.24 -3.23
N ALA A 56 11.54 5.29 -3.79
CA ALA A 56 10.37 5.76 -3.05
C ALA A 56 9.97 4.80 -1.92
N MET A 57 10.10 3.48 -2.13
CA MET A 57 9.89 2.45 -1.11
C MET A 57 10.93 2.54 0.00
N ARG A 58 12.19 2.83 -0.33
CA ARG A 58 13.27 3.04 0.63
C ARG A 58 13.02 4.28 1.48
N ASP A 59 12.65 5.40 0.86
CA ASP A 59 12.34 6.65 1.56
C ASP A 59 11.12 6.48 2.49
N MET A 60 10.09 5.76 2.04
CA MET A 60 8.95 5.37 2.88
C MET A 60 9.37 4.46 4.03
N GLY A 61 10.27 3.50 3.78
CA GLY A 61 10.83 2.60 4.78
C GLY A 61 11.63 3.34 5.86
N GLU A 62 12.44 4.33 5.48
CA GLU A 62 13.14 5.21 6.42
C GLU A 62 12.16 6.03 7.26
N ALA A 63 11.17 6.68 6.63
CA ALA A 63 10.15 7.43 7.34
C ALA A 63 9.32 6.56 8.30
N MET A 64 9.03 5.31 7.93
CA MET A 64 8.40 4.32 8.82
C MET A 64 9.34 3.83 9.92
N GLY A 65 10.64 3.71 9.64
CA GLY A 65 11.67 3.37 10.63
C GLY A 65 11.77 4.43 11.73
N ASP A 66 11.70 5.71 11.37
CA ASP A 66 11.64 6.82 12.33
C ASP A 66 10.34 6.83 13.13
N LEU A 67 9.24 6.38 12.52
CA LEU A 67 7.95 6.21 13.18
C LEU A 67 7.90 4.94 14.05
N GLN A 68 8.77 3.96 13.83
CA GLN A 68 8.79 2.67 14.51
C GLN A 68 8.88 2.78 16.04
N PRO A 69 9.77 3.58 16.66
CA PRO A 69 9.80 3.71 18.12
C PRO A 69 8.50 4.32 18.67
N ALA A 70 7.98 5.37 18.03
CA ALA A 70 6.71 5.98 18.43
C ALA A 70 5.53 5.02 18.24
N LEU A 71 5.55 4.22 17.19
CA LEU A 71 4.56 3.18 16.93
C LEU A 71 4.68 2.05 17.96
N ARG A 72 5.89 1.64 18.36
CA ARG A 72 6.09 0.65 19.43
C ARG A 72 5.62 1.17 20.78
N ASP A 73 5.88 2.43 21.10
CA ASP A 73 5.39 3.08 22.31
C ASP A 73 3.86 3.22 22.30
N LEU A 74 3.28 3.54 21.14
CA LEU A 74 1.83 3.55 20.95
C LEU A 74 1.26 2.14 21.12
N LEU A 75 1.83 1.11 20.49
CA LEU A 75 1.38 -0.28 20.67
C LEU A 75 1.57 -0.78 22.12
N ALA A 76 2.55 -0.25 22.86
CA ALA A 76 2.75 -0.58 24.27
C ALA A 76 1.75 0.15 25.18
N LYS A 77 1.32 1.37 24.83
CA LYS A 77 0.37 2.19 25.59
C LYS A 77 -1.10 1.91 25.25
N VAL A 78 -1.36 1.54 24.01
CA VAL A 78 -2.64 1.02 23.59
C VAL A 78 -2.72 -0.37 24.21
N ASP A 79 -3.31 -0.40 25.40
CA ASP A 79 -3.79 -1.61 26.07
C ASP A 79 -4.34 -2.59 25.04
N ASP A 80 -4.10 -3.88 25.25
CA ASP A 80 -4.28 -4.94 24.25
C ASP A 80 -5.56 -4.71 23.43
N LEU A 81 -5.43 -4.21 22.19
CA LEU A 81 -6.56 -3.82 21.33
C LEU A 81 -7.59 -4.95 21.19
N ARG A 82 -7.15 -6.18 21.44
CA ARG A 82 -7.99 -7.38 21.50
C ARG A 82 -9.06 -7.31 22.59
N ASN A 83 -8.86 -6.53 23.65
CA ASN A 83 -9.81 -6.31 24.73
C ASN A 83 -10.93 -5.32 24.37
N TYR A 84 -10.90 -4.72 23.18
CA TYR A 84 -11.88 -3.72 22.75
C TYR A 84 -12.61 -4.18 21.48
N GLU A 85 -13.83 -3.68 21.27
CA GLU A 85 -14.65 -3.91 20.09
C GLU A 85 -14.29 -2.94 18.96
N ALA A 86 -14.85 -3.19 17.77
CA ALA A 86 -14.67 -2.28 16.64
C ALA A 86 -15.29 -0.89 16.95
N PRO A 87 -14.71 0.20 16.41
CA PRO A 87 -15.21 1.55 16.69
C PRO A 87 -16.63 1.78 16.16
N GLU A 88 -17.50 2.37 16.98
CA GLU A 88 -18.86 2.78 16.62
C GLU A 88 -18.90 4.31 16.47
N ARG A 89 -19.32 4.81 15.30
CA ARG A 89 -19.47 6.24 15.05
C ARG A 89 -20.86 6.71 15.53
N LEU A 90 -20.88 7.66 16.44
CA LEU A 90 -22.10 8.24 16.98
C LEU A 90 -22.65 9.37 16.08
N PRO A 91 -23.96 9.71 16.19
CA PRO A 91 -24.58 10.75 15.37
C PRO A 91 -23.99 12.15 15.54
N ASN A 92 -23.38 12.43 16.69
CA ASN A 92 -22.68 13.69 16.97
C ASN A 92 -21.26 13.76 16.35
N GLY A 93 -20.77 12.66 15.78
CA GLY A 93 -19.44 12.57 15.17
C GLY A 93 -18.36 11.98 16.07
N ASP A 94 -18.67 11.68 17.34
CA ASP A 94 -17.74 11.00 18.23
C ASP A 94 -17.59 9.52 17.88
N ILE A 95 -16.49 8.92 18.35
CA ILE A 95 -16.20 7.50 18.19
C ILE A 95 -16.21 6.85 19.57
N LEU A 96 -17.06 5.83 19.75
CA LEU A 96 -17.10 4.99 20.94
C LEU A 96 -16.37 3.68 20.65
N ILE A 97 -15.42 3.32 21.51
CA ILE A 97 -14.73 2.02 21.47
C ILE A 97 -15.10 1.27 22.76
N ARG A 98 -15.94 0.25 22.64
CA ARG A 98 -16.42 -0.52 23.79
C ARG A 98 -15.39 -1.57 24.21
N ARG A 99 -15.33 -1.89 25.49
CA ARG A 99 -14.49 -2.98 26.01
C ARG A 99 -15.23 -4.31 25.91
N LYS A 100 -14.56 -5.37 25.44
CA LYS A 100 -15.09 -6.73 25.40
C LYS A 100 -15.38 -7.24 26.82
N ALA A 101 -16.43 -8.03 26.96
CA ALA A 101 -16.86 -8.57 28.25
C ALA A 101 -15.87 -9.60 28.84
N ASP A 102 -15.12 -10.29 27.97
CA ASP A 102 -14.11 -11.30 28.28
C ASP A 102 -12.71 -10.70 28.53
N ALA A 103 -12.56 -9.37 28.44
CA ALA A 103 -11.29 -8.72 28.69
C ALA A 103 -10.89 -8.83 30.19
N PRO A 104 -9.59 -9.07 30.51
CA PRO A 104 -9.09 -9.15 31.88
C PRO A 104 -9.51 -7.93 32.73
N PRO A 105 -9.67 -8.00 34.06
CA PRO A 105 -9.95 -6.81 34.85
C PRO A 105 -8.84 -5.75 34.68
N LEU A 106 -9.23 -4.46 34.66
CA LEU A 106 -8.26 -3.37 34.58
C LEU A 106 -7.36 -3.38 35.85
N PRO A 107 -6.08 -3.00 35.73
CA PRO A 107 -5.25 -2.74 36.90
C PRO A 107 -5.91 -1.67 37.77
N GLU A 108 -5.87 -1.84 39.09
CA GLU A 108 -6.42 -0.83 40.01
C GLU A 108 -5.67 0.50 39.80
N GLU A 109 -6.39 1.53 39.33
CA GLU A 109 -5.86 2.88 39.28
C GLU A 109 -5.60 3.34 40.72
N THR A 110 -4.34 3.66 41.04
CA THR A 110 -4.02 4.34 42.29
C THR A 110 -4.83 5.64 42.33
N PRO A 111 -5.61 5.94 43.38
CA PRO A 111 -6.49 7.10 43.37
C PRO A 111 -5.68 8.35 43.04
N ALA A 112 -6.02 9.00 41.93
CA ALA A 112 -5.48 10.32 41.64
C ALA A 112 -5.82 11.23 42.85
N PRO A 113 -4.87 12.05 43.34
CA PRO A 113 -5.18 13.00 44.39
C PRO A 113 -6.34 13.87 43.92
N LYS A 114 -7.45 13.84 44.67
CA LYS A 114 -8.59 14.72 44.41
C LYS A 114 -8.06 16.15 44.37
N PRO A 115 -8.38 16.96 43.35
CA PRO A 115 -8.11 18.39 43.42
C PRO A 115 -8.78 18.90 44.69
N ASP A 116 -7.99 19.49 45.58
CA ASP A 116 -8.48 20.07 46.83
C ASP A 116 -9.62 21.02 46.48
N ALA A 117 -10.87 20.59 46.74
CA ALA A 117 -12.00 21.50 46.69
C ALA A 117 -11.66 22.63 47.67
N PRO A 118 -11.75 23.91 47.27
CA PRO A 118 -11.50 24.99 48.19
C PRO A 118 -12.47 24.82 49.36
N SER A 119 -11.91 24.60 50.56
CA SER A 119 -12.68 24.53 51.79
C SER A 119 -13.60 25.74 51.84
N ALA A 120 -14.90 25.51 52.00
CA ALA A 120 -15.93 26.54 52.06
C ALA A 120 -15.87 27.31 53.40
N ASP A 121 -14.69 27.86 53.71
CA ASP A 121 -14.42 28.70 54.85
C ASP A 121 -14.08 30.11 54.33
N ALA A 122 -15.02 30.68 53.59
CA ALA A 122 -15.04 32.11 53.32
C ALA A 122 -15.84 32.78 54.46
N PRO A 123 -15.23 33.67 55.27
CA PRO A 123 -15.99 34.39 56.30
C PRO A 123 -17.07 35.23 55.63
N GLY A 124 -18.30 35.12 56.15
CA GLY A 124 -19.49 35.76 55.59
C GLY A 124 -19.31 37.26 55.42
N ILE A 125 -19.63 37.76 54.23
CA ILE A 125 -19.79 39.20 54.00
C ILE A 125 -21.18 39.57 54.54
N GLU A 126 -21.20 40.28 55.67
CA GLU A 126 -22.41 40.95 56.15
C GLU A 126 -22.77 42.11 55.19
N LEU A 127 -24.04 42.15 54.78
CA LEU A 127 -24.67 43.22 54.01
C LEU A 127 -25.51 44.11 54.93
#